data_AF-A0AA36C5X5-F1
#
_entry.id   AF-A0AA36C5X5-F1
#
_cell.length_a   1.000
_cell.length_b   1.000
_cell.length_c   1.000
_cell.angle_alpha   90.00
_cell.angle_beta   90.00
_cell.angle_gamma   90.00
#
_symmetry.space_group_name_H-M   'P 1'
#
loop_
_entity.id
_entity.type
_entity.pdbx_description
1 polymer ?
#
loop_
_entity_poly.entity_id
_entity_poly.type
_entity_poly.pdbx_seq_one_letter_code
_entity_poly.pdbx_strand_id
1 'polypeptide(L)'
;MFRWLAVIGIVTIVNAQNVQKPCPDGWVQYGQLCYMYSGSVQRSWLNAINYCATVGGQLAGAYNRSTLNFQIGLSPNPLYATWGGLYLDGSTWKFVDYTYSFNLYEMWAPGEPLANQGGCGAIRSGAQSGYFNVPCQNSQPFICSQKIATCDTSNLTAVYGVRGTVQSPNFPDTYSNNENCIQHIVANQSQFVDLAFDAWNVEPRYDYLVLYDGWYPGEDALVIANLTYDPTNITDNSTKPNFQTTSNVMTLQFITDNSVQRTGWHANYTLLVEFAIALN
;
A
#
# COMPACT_ATOMS: atom_id res chain seq x y z
N MET A 1 43.85 -41.73 15.48
CA MET A 1 42.39 -41.70 15.76
C MET A 1 41.96 -40.24 15.88
N PHE A 2 41.58 -39.61 14.77
CA PHE A 2 40.98 -38.27 14.81
C PHE A 2 39.47 -38.43 15.01
N ARG A 3 38.96 -38.00 16.17
CA ARG A 3 37.53 -37.92 16.45
C ARG A 3 37.01 -36.60 15.90
N TRP A 4 36.14 -36.68 14.89
CA TRP A 4 35.29 -35.56 14.48
C TRP A 4 34.19 -35.39 15.53
N LEU A 5 34.20 -34.28 16.27
CA LEU A 5 33.04 -33.83 17.02
C LEU A 5 32.17 -33.03 16.04
N ALA A 6 31.07 -33.64 15.59
CA ALA A 6 30.02 -32.94 14.88
C ALA A 6 29.35 -31.95 15.85
N VAL A 7 29.53 -30.66 15.61
CA VAL A 7 28.71 -29.62 16.24
C VAL A 7 27.32 -29.76 15.64
N ILE A 8 26.41 -30.38 16.39
CA ILE A 8 24.98 -30.37 16.06
C ILE A 8 24.49 -28.95 16.30
N GLY A 9 24.59 -28.11 15.27
CA GLY A 9 23.92 -26.82 15.25
C GLY A 9 22.42 -27.07 15.33
N ILE A 10 21.80 -26.66 16.43
CA ILE A 10 20.36 -26.56 16.54
C ILE A 10 19.94 -25.48 15.55
N VAL A 11 19.49 -25.89 14.36
CA VAL A 11 18.71 -25.02 13.48
C VAL A 11 17.36 -24.83 14.18
N THR A 12 17.23 -23.78 14.98
CA THR A 12 15.91 -23.27 15.33
C THR A 12 15.31 -22.78 14.02
N ILE A 13 14.41 -23.58 13.46
CA ILE A 13 13.51 -23.10 12.42
C ILE A 13 12.66 -22.03 13.10
N VAL A 14 13.02 -20.76 12.92
CA VAL A 14 12.12 -19.63 13.18
C VAL A 14 11.02 -19.74 12.11
N ASN A 15 10.05 -20.60 12.38
CA ASN A 15 8.87 -20.76 11.54
C ASN A 15 7.79 -19.81 12.03
N ALA A 16 7.86 -18.59 11.52
CA ALA A 16 6.72 -17.82 11.06
C ALA A 16 7.35 -16.57 10.42
N GLN A 17 7.58 -16.62 9.12
CA GLN A 17 7.58 -15.38 8.35
C GLN A 17 6.24 -14.72 8.70
N ASN A 18 6.27 -13.59 9.41
CA ASN A 18 5.15 -12.68 9.47
C ASN A 18 4.92 -12.21 8.03
N VAL A 19 4.20 -13.02 7.25
CA VAL A 19 3.76 -12.65 5.92
C VAL A 19 2.80 -11.49 6.16
N GLN A 20 3.29 -10.26 5.98
CA GLN A 20 2.47 -9.08 5.98
C GLN A 20 1.25 -9.38 5.11
N LYS A 21 0.05 -9.37 5.70
CA LYS A 21 -1.17 -9.57 4.93
C LYS A 21 -1.21 -8.47 3.86
N PRO A 22 -1.33 -8.81 2.58
CA PRO A 22 -1.28 -7.81 1.49
C PRO A 22 -2.44 -6.83 1.54
N CYS A 23 -3.48 -7.12 2.33
CA CYS A 23 -4.63 -6.26 2.54
C CYS A 23 -4.91 -6.04 4.03
N PRO A 24 -5.48 -4.88 4.41
CA PRO A 24 -5.91 -4.64 5.78
C PRO A 24 -6.94 -5.68 6.27
N ASP A 25 -7.09 -5.83 7.58
CA ASP A 25 -8.09 -6.74 8.13
C ASP A 25 -9.51 -6.36 7.65
N GLY A 26 -10.27 -7.36 7.20
CA GLY A 26 -11.60 -7.16 6.60
C GLY A 26 -11.61 -6.82 5.11
N TRP A 27 -10.43 -6.72 4.47
CA TRP A 27 -10.31 -6.53 3.02
C TRP A 27 -9.91 -7.84 2.32
N VAL A 28 -10.35 -8.01 1.08
CA VAL A 28 -10.07 -9.17 0.23
C VAL A 28 -9.18 -8.76 -0.92
N GLN A 29 -8.08 -9.49 -1.14
CA GLN A 29 -7.17 -9.26 -2.25
C GLN A 29 -7.74 -9.81 -3.57
N TYR A 30 -7.64 -9.03 -4.64
CA TYR A 30 -7.80 -9.52 -6.01
C TYR A 30 -6.87 -8.78 -6.97
N GLY A 31 -5.95 -9.51 -7.58
CA GLY A 31 -4.86 -8.90 -8.36
C GLY A 31 -3.96 -8.05 -7.46
N GLN A 32 -3.76 -6.79 -7.86
CA GLN A 32 -2.93 -5.81 -7.14
C GLN A 32 -3.74 -4.85 -6.24
N LEU A 33 -5.02 -5.14 -6.03
CA LEU A 33 -5.92 -4.31 -5.23
C LEU A 33 -6.51 -5.12 -4.07
N CYS A 34 -6.85 -4.40 -3.01
CA CYS A 34 -7.65 -4.85 -1.89
C CYS A 34 -9.05 -4.27 -2.00
N TYR A 35 -10.07 -5.05 -1.68
CA TYR A 35 -11.48 -4.65 -1.77
C TYR A 35 -12.22 -4.87 -0.45
N MET A 36 -13.14 -3.96 -0.12
CA MET A 36 -14.01 -4.07 1.04
C MET A 36 -15.45 -3.79 0.64
N TYR A 37 -16.35 -4.71 0.99
CA TYR A 37 -17.79 -4.58 0.78
C TYR A 37 -18.47 -4.07 2.06
N SER A 38 -19.28 -3.02 1.94
CA SER A 38 -19.88 -2.34 3.08
C SER A 38 -20.98 -3.13 3.82
N GLY A 39 -21.44 -4.24 3.24
CA GLY A 39 -22.47 -5.08 3.85
C GLY A 39 -23.79 -4.36 4.02
N SER A 40 -24.27 -4.23 5.26
CA SER A 40 -25.52 -3.54 5.60
C SER A 40 -25.40 -2.02 5.60
N VAL A 41 -24.19 -1.46 5.53
CA VAL A 41 -23.98 -0.02 5.51
C VAL A 41 -24.29 0.51 4.12
N GLN A 42 -25.33 1.36 4.03
CA GLN A 42 -25.78 1.95 2.78
C GLN A 42 -25.56 3.46 2.77
N ARG A 43 -25.18 3.99 1.60
CA ARG A 43 -24.92 5.42 1.40
C ARG A 43 -25.37 5.86 0.01
N SER A 44 -25.63 7.16 -0.17
CA SER A 44 -25.64 7.77 -1.50
C SER A 44 -24.26 7.63 -2.15
N TRP A 45 -24.19 7.71 -3.48
CA TRP A 45 -22.94 7.47 -4.20
C TRP A 45 -21.81 8.43 -3.76
N LEU A 46 -22.12 9.72 -3.61
CA LEU A 46 -21.16 10.72 -3.10
C LEU A 46 -20.70 10.41 -1.66
N ASN A 47 -21.62 10.01 -0.79
CA ASN A 47 -21.27 9.65 0.59
C ASN A 47 -20.46 8.33 0.66
N ALA A 48 -20.61 7.45 -0.33
CA ALA A 48 -19.83 6.23 -0.45
C ALA A 48 -18.38 6.54 -0.88
N ILE A 49 -18.17 7.50 -1.80
CA ILE A 49 -16.83 8.04 -2.11
C ILE A 49 -16.16 8.57 -0.87
N ASN A 50 -16.84 9.47 -0.15
CA ASN A 50 -16.29 10.08 1.06
C ASN A 50 -15.93 9.01 2.09
N TYR A 51 -16.78 8.00 2.26
CA TYR A 51 -16.46 6.89 3.15
C TYR A 51 -15.23 6.11 2.68
N CYS A 52 -15.14 5.73 1.39
CA CYS A 52 -13.99 4.98 0.91
C CYS A 52 -12.68 5.74 1.11
N ALA A 53 -12.70 7.07 0.94
CA ALA A 53 -11.57 7.94 1.26
C ALA A 53 -11.16 7.82 2.74
N THR A 54 -12.11 7.80 3.67
CA THR A 54 -11.80 7.66 5.11
C THR A 54 -11.16 6.31 5.50
N VAL A 55 -11.22 5.28 4.65
CA VAL A 55 -10.78 3.91 4.99
C VAL A 55 -9.64 3.38 4.13
N GLY A 56 -8.93 4.21 3.38
CA GLY A 56 -7.83 3.68 2.56
C GLY A 56 -7.84 4.04 1.10
N GLY A 57 -9.01 4.37 0.56
CA GLY A 57 -9.27 4.06 -0.83
C GLY A 57 -10.37 4.87 -1.46
N GLN A 58 -11.03 4.27 -2.42
CA GLN A 58 -12.03 4.91 -3.26
C GLN A 58 -13.09 3.90 -3.68
N LEU A 59 -14.19 4.35 -4.29
CA LEU A 59 -15.15 3.40 -4.86
C LEU A 59 -14.48 2.58 -5.96
N ALA A 60 -14.67 1.27 -5.89
CA ALA A 60 -13.98 0.33 -6.75
C ALA A 60 -14.41 0.45 -8.21
N GLY A 61 -13.49 0.77 -9.11
CA GLY A 61 -13.67 0.58 -10.55
C GLY A 61 -13.41 -0.86 -10.96
N ALA A 62 -13.85 -1.21 -12.18
CA ALA A 62 -13.55 -2.51 -12.78
C ALA A 62 -12.84 -2.29 -14.10
N TYR A 63 -11.63 -2.84 -14.26
CA TYR A 63 -10.83 -2.66 -15.48
C TYR A 63 -11.11 -3.72 -16.56
N ASN A 64 -11.68 -4.87 -16.16
CA ASN A 64 -12.10 -5.94 -17.05
C ASN A 64 -13.25 -6.78 -16.45
N ARG A 65 -13.82 -7.67 -17.26
CA ARG A 65 -14.91 -8.58 -16.85
C ARG A 65 -14.57 -9.39 -15.61
N SER A 66 -13.34 -9.88 -15.50
CA SER A 66 -12.92 -10.73 -14.37
C SER A 66 -12.98 -9.98 -13.05
N THR A 67 -12.56 -8.71 -13.04
CA THR A 67 -12.63 -7.83 -11.86
C THR A 67 -14.07 -7.53 -11.49
N LEU A 68 -14.93 -7.27 -12.49
CA LEU A 68 -16.35 -7.07 -12.25
C LEU A 68 -17.01 -8.34 -11.67
N ASN A 69 -16.71 -9.52 -12.21
CA ASN A 69 -17.22 -10.79 -11.69
C ASN A 69 -16.77 -11.06 -10.25
N PHE A 70 -15.53 -10.70 -9.91
CA PHE A 70 -15.05 -10.73 -8.54
C PHE A 70 -15.85 -9.78 -7.63
N GLN A 71 -16.07 -8.53 -8.05
CA GLN A 71 -16.88 -7.55 -7.31
C GLN A 71 -18.34 -8.00 -7.14
N ILE A 72 -18.92 -8.63 -8.16
CA ILE A 72 -20.25 -9.27 -8.08
C ILE A 72 -20.24 -10.36 -7.00
N GLY A 73 -19.19 -11.18 -6.92
CA GLY A 73 -19.03 -12.20 -5.89
C GLY A 73 -18.90 -11.64 -4.47
N LEU A 74 -18.33 -10.44 -4.31
CA LEU A 74 -18.24 -9.75 -3.02
C LEU A 74 -19.58 -9.20 -2.52
N SER A 75 -20.54 -8.96 -3.41
CA SER A 75 -21.89 -8.52 -3.08
C SER A 75 -22.89 -9.68 -3.22
N PRO A 76 -22.99 -10.55 -2.20
CA PRO A 76 -23.73 -11.80 -2.31
C PRO A 76 -25.24 -11.62 -2.33
N ASN A 77 -25.76 -10.42 -2.05
CA ASN A 77 -27.19 -10.19 -1.94
C ASN A 77 -27.78 -9.70 -3.27
N PRO A 78 -28.54 -10.54 -4.00
CA PRO A 78 -29.09 -10.18 -5.30
C PRO A 78 -30.24 -9.15 -5.21
N LEU A 79 -30.75 -8.86 -4.01
CA LEU A 79 -31.82 -7.88 -3.80
C LEU A 79 -31.32 -6.44 -3.79
N TYR A 80 -30.02 -6.23 -3.52
CA TYR A 80 -29.45 -4.88 -3.43
C TYR A 80 -28.43 -4.66 -4.54
N ALA A 81 -28.64 -3.58 -5.28
CA ALA A 81 -27.60 -3.04 -6.12
C ALA A 81 -26.48 -2.47 -5.23
N THR A 82 -25.24 -2.53 -5.70
CA THR A 82 -24.06 -2.15 -4.93
C THR A 82 -23.25 -1.11 -5.71
N TRP A 83 -22.95 0.04 -5.09
CA TRP A 83 -22.15 1.06 -5.76
C TRP A 83 -20.75 0.56 -6.10
N GLY A 84 -20.38 0.77 -7.36
CA GLY A 84 -18.99 0.80 -7.80
C GLY A 84 -18.58 2.24 -8.12
N GLY A 85 -17.36 2.40 -8.62
CA GLY A 85 -16.76 3.70 -8.94
C GLY A 85 -17.22 4.33 -10.26
N LEU A 86 -18.17 3.73 -10.98
CA LEU A 86 -18.60 4.17 -12.30
C LEU A 86 -19.57 5.36 -12.21
N TYR A 87 -19.33 6.42 -12.98
CA TYR A 87 -20.19 7.60 -13.05
C TYR A 87 -20.22 8.23 -14.44
N LEU A 88 -21.26 9.01 -14.72
CA LEU A 88 -21.45 9.74 -15.97
C LEU A 88 -20.93 11.17 -15.82
N ASP A 89 -19.94 11.52 -16.61
CA ASP A 89 -19.36 12.86 -16.72
C ASP A 89 -19.71 13.47 -18.09
N GLY A 90 -20.66 14.40 -18.11
CA GLY A 90 -21.27 14.90 -19.34
C GLY A 90 -21.98 13.77 -20.08
N SER A 91 -21.39 13.30 -21.19
CA SER A 91 -21.88 12.17 -21.99
C SER A 91 -21.01 10.91 -21.89
N THR A 92 -19.95 10.94 -21.08
CA THR A 92 -18.93 9.88 -21.02
C THR A 92 -18.93 9.22 -19.66
N TRP A 93 -19.02 7.90 -19.64
CA TRP A 93 -18.89 7.11 -18.42
C TRP A 93 -17.41 6.93 -18.04
N LYS A 94 -17.09 7.14 -16.77
CA LYS A 94 -15.73 7.09 -16.20
C LYS A 94 -15.74 6.41 -14.85
N PHE A 95 -14.59 5.88 -14.44
CA PHE A 95 -14.40 5.44 -13.06
C PHE A 95 -13.69 6.51 -12.23
N VAL A 96 -14.09 6.66 -10.96
CA VAL A 96 -13.49 7.63 -10.03
C VAL A 96 -12.04 7.31 -9.66
N ASP A 97 -11.65 6.05 -9.79
CA ASP A 97 -10.28 5.58 -9.54
C ASP A 97 -9.35 5.75 -10.74
N TYR A 98 -9.82 6.41 -11.80
CA TYR A 98 -9.12 6.52 -13.08
C TYR A 98 -8.79 5.16 -13.72
N THR A 99 -9.49 4.10 -13.31
CA THR A 99 -9.37 2.79 -13.94
C THR A 99 -9.72 2.91 -15.43
N TYR A 100 -8.75 2.57 -16.27
CA TYR A 100 -8.98 2.46 -17.70
C TYR A 100 -9.60 1.11 -18.03
N SER A 101 -10.85 1.13 -18.50
CA SER A 101 -11.52 -0.05 -19.03
C SER A 101 -11.51 0.00 -20.56
N PHE A 102 -10.70 -0.86 -21.18
CA PHE A 102 -10.57 -0.98 -22.64
C PHE A 102 -11.91 -1.27 -23.34
N ASN A 103 -12.86 -1.90 -22.64
CA ASN A 103 -14.19 -2.16 -23.16
C ASN A 103 -15.28 -1.99 -22.08
N LEU A 104 -15.68 -0.74 -21.83
CA LEU A 104 -16.77 -0.46 -20.88
C LEU A 104 -18.12 -1.01 -21.36
N TYR A 105 -18.33 -1.17 -22.67
CA TYR A 105 -19.59 -1.70 -23.19
C TYR A 105 -19.90 -3.10 -22.65
N GLU A 106 -18.88 -3.95 -22.56
CA GLU A 106 -19.08 -5.28 -21.98
C GLU A 106 -19.52 -5.18 -20.51
N MET A 107 -19.07 -4.17 -19.76
CA MET A 107 -19.25 -4.05 -18.29
C MET A 107 -20.69 -3.82 -17.86
N TRP A 108 -21.51 -3.30 -18.75
CA TRP A 108 -22.93 -3.14 -18.54
C TRP A 108 -23.66 -4.47 -18.49
N ALA A 109 -24.74 -4.51 -17.72
CA ALA A 109 -25.70 -5.59 -17.85
C ALA A 109 -26.39 -5.53 -19.23
N PRO A 110 -26.97 -6.63 -19.73
CA PRO A 110 -27.65 -6.63 -21.03
C PRO A 110 -28.74 -5.55 -21.11
N GLY A 111 -28.59 -4.60 -22.04
CA GLY A 111 -29.54 -3.50 -22.25
C GLY A 111 -29.22 -2.21 -21.49
N GLU A 112 -28.16 -2.19 -20.68
CA GLU A 112 -27.68 -1.00 -19.97
C GLU A 112 -26.56 -0.28 -20.74
N PRO A 113 -26.31 1.02 -20.51
CA PRO A 113 -27.06 1.92 -19.64
C PRO A 113 -28.34 2.43 -20.32
N LEU A 114 -29.40 2.63 -19.52
CA LEU A 114 -30.67 3.18 -19.97
C LEU A 114 -30.68 4.72 -19.94
N ALA A 115 -31.28 5.33 -20.96
CA ALA A 115 -31.37 6.79 -21.05
C ALA A 115 -32.17 7.38 -19.86
N ASN A 116 -31.66 8.47 -19.27
CA ASN A 116 -32.30 9.22 -18.18
C ASN A 116 -32.56 8.44 -16.87
N GLN A 117 -31.89 7.30 -16.63
CA GLN A 117 -32.06 6.55 -15.38
C GLN A 117 -31.11 6.93 -14.25
N GLY A 118 -30.15 7.81 -14.50
CA GLY A 118 -29.21 8.32 -13.51
C GLY A 118 -27.77 8.25 -13.97
N GLY A 119 -26.89 8.89 -13.20
CA GLY A 119 -25.48 9.11 -13.56
C GLY A 119 -24.49 8.27 -12.77
N CYS A 120 -24.94 7.29 -11.97
CA CYS A 120 -24.04 6.48 -11.14
C CYS A 120 -24.26 4.99 -11.40
N GLY A 121 -23.16 4.25 -11.53
CA GLY A 121 -23.15 2.83 -11.84
C GLY A 121 -23.24 1.98 -10.56
N ALA A 122 -24.23 1.10 -10.53
CA ALA A 122 -24.38 0.09 -9.48
C ALA A 122 -24.27 -1.32 -10.07
N ILE A 123 -23.51 -2.16 -9.38
CA ILE A 123 -23.31 -3.57 -9.71
C ILE A 123 -24.49 -4.37 -9.18
N ARG A 124 -25.03 -5.28 -9.99
CA ARG A 124 -26.03 -6.27 -9.57
C ARG A 124 -25.57 -7.68 -9.92
N SER A 125 -25.93 -8.63 -9.07
CA SER A 125 -25.75 -10.07 -9.30
C SER A 125 -27.03 -10.71 -9.89
N GLY A 126 -26.93 -11.95 -10.36
CA GLY A 126 -28.06 -12.70 -10.94
C GLY A 126 -27.97 -12.87 -12.46
N ALA A 127 -29.08 -13.26 -13.09
CA ALA A 127 -29.13 -13.61 -14.53
C ALA A 127 -28.78 -12.45 -15.47
N GLN A 128 -28.97 -11.20 -15.02
CA GLN A 128 -28.58 -9.97 -15.71
C GLN A 128 -27.50 -9.24 -14.91
N SER A 129 -26.39 -9.92 -14.63
CA SER A 129 -25.30 -9.35 -13.84
C SER A 129 -24.50 -8.31 -14.63
N GLY A 130 -24.07 -7.25 -13.96
CA GLY A 130 -23.26 -6.19 -14.55
C GLY A 130 -23.53 -4.84 -13.89
N TYR A 131 -23.04 -3.77 -14.53
CA TYR A 131 -23.40 -2.41 -14.15
C TYR A 131 -24.80 -2.04 -14.65
N PHE A 132 -25.49 -1.24 -13.85
CA PHE A 132 -26.76 -0.56 -14.14
C PHE A 132 -26.59 0.92 -13.81
N ASN A 133 -27.16 1.83 -14.60
CA ASN A 133 -27.16 3.24 -14.23
C ASN A 133 -28.41 3.58 -13.42
N VAL A 134 -28.21 4.22 -12.28
CA VAL A 134 -29.27 4.53 -11.31
C VAL A 134 -29.06 5.92 -10.72
N PRO A 135 -30.09 6.52 -10.06
CA PRO A 135 -29.94 7.83 -9.45
C PRO A 135 -28.90 7.82 -8.33
N CYS A 136 -27.92 8.73 -8.40
CA CYS A 136 -26.80 8.81 -7.45
C CYS A 136 -27.23 9.06 -6.00
N GLN A 137 -28.46 9.55 -5.78
CA GLN A 137 -29.03 9.82 -4.45
C GLN A 137 -29.54 8.57 -3.75
N ASN A 138 -29.67 7.43 -4.45
CA ASN A 138 -30.12 6.19 -3.85
C ASN A 138 -29.15 5.72 -2.76
N SER A 139 -29.69 5.22 -1.65
CA SER A 139 -28.88 4.59 -0.61
C SER A 139 -28.66 3.13 -0.94
N GLN A 140 -27.39 2.73 -1.11
CA GLN A 140 -27.04 1.35 -1.45
C GLN A 140 -25.73 0.94 -0.75
N PRO A 141 -25.50 -0.37 -0.55
CA PRO A 141 -24.18 -0.91 -0.24
C PRO A 141 -23.14 -0.47 -1.28
N PHE A 142 -21.86 -0.56 -0.96
CA PHE A 142 -20.79 -0.10 -1.83
C PHE A 142 -19.52 -0.92 -1.65
N ILE A 143 -18.66 -0.91 -2.67
CA ILE A 143 -17.35 -1.57 -2.62
C ILE A 143 -16.26 -0.50 -2.70
N CYS A 144 -15.37 -0.51 -1.72
CA CYS A 144 -14.15 0.29 -1.77
C CYS A 144 -13.00 -0.56 -2.35
N SER A 145 -12.07 0.08 -3.04
CA SER A 145 -10.77 -0.49 -3.43
C SER A 145 -9.62 0.39 -2.96
N GLN A 146 -8.49 -0.24 -2.67
CA GLN A 146 -7.19 0.41 -2.48
C GLN A 146 -6.10 -0.47 -3.08
N LYS A 147 -4.95 0.11 -3.44
CA LYS A 147 -3.80 -0.69 -3.87
C LYS A 147 -3.32 -1.54 -2.70
N ILE A 148 -2.84 -2.75 -3.00
CA ILE A 148 -1.99 -3.47 -2.04
C ILE A 148 -0.85 -2.54 -1.68
N ALA A 149 -0.46 -2.51 -0.40
CA ALA A 149 0.77 -1.85 0.00
C ALA A 149 1.94 -2.56 -0.69
N THR A 150 2.36 -2.08 -1.86
CA THR A 150 3.46 -2.64 -2.66
C THR A 150 4.80 -2.11 -2.17
N CYS A 151 4.99 -2.14 -0.87
CA CYS A 151 6.35 -2.15 -0.35
C CYS A 151 7.07 -3.25 -1.09
N ASP A 152 8.18 -2.92 -1.74
CA ASP A 152 9.09 -3.97 -2.14
C ASP A 152 9.62 -4.58 -0.83
N THR A 153 8.89 -5.58 -0.33
CA THR A 153 9.20 -6.37 0.85
C THR A 153 10.09 -7.55 0.48
N SER A 154 10.64 -7.58 -0.75
CA SER A 154 11.85 -8.38 -0.92
C SER A 154 12.81 -7.81 0.11
N ASN A 155 13.15 -8.63 1.12
CA ASN A 155 14.18 -8.23 2.07
C ASN A 155 15.32 -7.73 1.19
N LEU A 156 15.71 -6.46 1.35
CA LEU A 156 16.89 -5.92 0.71
C LEU A 156 18.10 -6.53 1.43
N THR A 157 18.16 -7.86 1.46
CA THR A 157 19.33 -8.64 1.75
C THR A 157 20.28 -8.34 0.62
N ALA A 158 21.20 -7.42 0.88
CA ALA A 158 22.37 -7.26 0.04
C ALA A 158 23.19 -8.55 0.15
N VAL A 159 22.83 -9.58 -0.61
CA VAL A 159 23.63 -10.81 -0.67
C VAL A 159 24.99 -10.50 -1.33
N TYR A 160 25.16 -9.39 -2.09
CA TYR A 160 26.44 -9.06 -2.74
C TYR A 160 26.77 -7.55 -2.94
N GLY A 161 26.38 -6.64 -2.05
CA GLY A 161 26.70 -5.21 -2.21
C GLY A 161 26.95 -4.49 -0.89
N VAL A 162 28.10 -3.83 -0.74
CA VAL A 162 28.43 -2.96 0.42
C VAL A 162 27.48 -1.74 0.48
N ARG A 163 26.66 -1.53 -0.55
CA ARG A 163 25.73 -0.42 -0.68
C ARG A 163 24.53 -0.85 -1.51
N GLY A 164 23.44 -0.10 -1.37
CA GLY A 164 22.23 -0.26 -2.18
C GLY A 164 21.32 0.95 -2.04
N THR A 165 20.08 0.80 -2.51
CA THR A 165 19.05 1.84 -2.40
C THR A 165 17.77 1.28 -1.81
N VAL A 166 16.98 2.17 -1.24
CA VAL A 166 15.66 1.89 -0.68
C VAL A 166 14.77 3.10 -0.94
N GLN A 167 13.48 2.88 -1.15
CA GLN A 167 12.56 3.92 -1.58
C GLN A 167 11.13 3.64 -1.13
N SER A 168 10.32 4.70 -1.04
CA SER A 168 8.89 4.60 -0.81
C SER A 168 8.19 3.83 -1.93
N PRO A 169 7.01 3.24 -1.67
CA PRO A 169 6.21 2.60 -2.70
C PRO A 169 5.95 3.54 -3.89
N ASN A 170 5.99 2.96 -5.09
CA ASN A 170 5.76 3.63 -6.37
C ASN A 170 6.77 4.71 -6.79
N PHE A 171 7.80 5.05 -5.99
CA PHE A 171 8.81 6.03 -6.39
C PHE A 171 9.43 5.70 -7.77
N PRO A 172 9.51 6.65 -8.72
CA PRO A 172 9.34 8.10 -8.57
C PRO A 172 7.90 8.64 -8.71
N ASP A 173 6.92 7.77 -8.96
CA ASP A 173 5.49 8.13 -8.93
C ASP A 173 5.01 8.34 -7.49
N THR A 174 3.76 8.78 -7.32
CA THR A 174 3.23 9.07 -6.00
C THR A 174 2.93 7.81 -5.18
N TYR A 175 3.30 7.81 -3.90
CA TYR A 175 2.86 6.78 -2.95
C TYR A 175 1.33 6.81 -2.76
N SER A 176 0.76 5.73 -2.24
CA SER A 176 -0.67 5.60 -1.96
C SER A 176 -1.00 6.14 -0.57
N ASN A 177 -2.26 6.48 -0.36
CA ASN A 177 -2.76 6.84 0.97
C ASN A 177 -2.89 5.58 1.84
N ASN A 178 -2.83 5.75 3.17
CA ASN A 178 -3.01 4.71 4.18
C ASN A 178 -2.01 3.56 4.05
N GLU A 179 -0.82 3.85 3.53
CA GLU A 179 0.29 2.92 3.51
C GLU A 179 0.82 2.74 4.94
N ASN A 180 1.18 1.51 5.28
CA ASN A 180 1.99 1.19 6.44
C ASN A 180 3.06 0.22 5.95
N CYS A 181 4.12 0.81 5.43
CA CYS A 181 5.10 0.13 4.63
C CYS A 181 6.35 -0.16 5.43
N ILE A 182 6.69 -1.44 5.62
CA ILE A 182 7.88 -1.84 6.37
C ILE A 182 8.90 -2.45 5.41
N GLN A 183 10.11 -1.92 5.42
CA GLN A 183 11.26 -2.41 4.68
C GLN A 183 12.43 -2.64 5.62
N HIS A 184 13.27 -3.64 5.31
CA HIS A 184 14.45 -3.98 6.10
C HIS A 184 15.71 -3.91 5.25
N ILE A 185 16.73 -3.22 5.77
CA ILE A 185 18.10 -3.31 5.29
C ILE A 185 18.84 -4.21 6.27
N VAL A 186 19.33 -5.36 5.78
CA VAL A 186 19.95 -6.39 6.62
C VAL A 186 21.42 -6.52 6.24
N ALA A 187 22.30 -6.14 7.17
CA ALA A 187 23.74 -6.29 7.09
C ALA A 187 24.19 -7.60 7.77
N ASN A 188 25.45 -7.99 7.56
CA ASN A 188 26.05 -9.11 8.30
C ASN A 188 26.24 -8.74 9.79
N GLN A 189 26.40 -9.75 10.66
CA GLN A 189 26.47 -9.60 12.13
C GLN A 189 27.62 -8.71 12.68
N SER A 190 28.49 -8.17 11.83
CA SER A 190 29.60 -7.28 12.18
C SER A 190 29.58 -5.96 11.40
N GLN A 191 28.45 -5.66 10.76
CA GLN A 191 28.23 -4.46 9.98
C GLN A 191 27.02 -3.71 10.53
N PHE A 192 27.02 -2.39 10.33
CA PHE A 192 25.88 -1.53 10.58
C PHE A 192 25.52 -0.75 9.32
N VAL A 193 24.27 -0.29 9.27
CA VAL A 193 23.71 0.45 8.13
C VAL A 193 23.90 1.95 8.35
N ASP A 194 24.42 2.62 7.32
CA ASP A 194 24.48 4.08 7.15
C ASP A 194 23.54 4.47 5.99
N LEU A 195 22.51 5.28 6.25
CA LEU A 195 21.47 5.65 5.30
C LEU A 195 21.48 7.16 5.02
N ALA A 196 21.40 7.55 3.74
CA ALA A 196 21.34 8.93 3.30
C ALA A 196 20.24 9.13 2.24
N PHE A 197 19.38 10.12 2.44
CA PHE A 197 18.30 10.48 1.50
C PHE A 197 18.82 11.41 0.40
N ASP A 198 18.48 11.10 -0.84
CA ASP A 198 18.72 11.93 -2.02
C ASP A 198 17.41 12.42 -2.68
N ALA A 199 16.26 11.84 -2.32
CA ALA A 199 14.93 12.37 -2.63
C ALA A 199 14.01 12.40 -1.39
N TRP A 200 13.28 13.50 -1.20
CA TRP A 200 12.32 13.65 -0.10
C TRP A 200 11.17 14.59 -0.48
N ASN A 201 9.98 14.03 -0.64
CA ASN A 201 8.74 14.77 -0.90
C ASN A 201 7.58 13.97 -0.31
N VAL A 202 7.27 14.25 0.96
CA VAL A 202 6.26 13.56 1.77
C VAL A 202 5.25 14.62 2.23
N GLU A 203 3.99 14.24 2.52
CA GLU A 203 3.02 15.22 3.01
C GLU A 203 3.45 15.78 4.39
N PRO A 204 3.52 17.11 4.55
CA PRO A 204 3.84 17.70 5.82
C PRO A 204 2.88 17.31 6.94
N ARG A 205 3.43 16.90 8.09
CA ARG A 205 2.72 16.66 9.36
C ARG A 205 1.81 15.44 9.41
N TYR A 206 1.45 14.86 8.26
CA TYR A 206 0.48 13.77 8.17
C TYR A 206 1.14 12.46 7.75
N ASP A 207 2.10 12.52 6.83
CA ASP A 207 2.86 11.38 6.39
C ASP A 207 4.27 11.40 7.00
N TYR A 208 4.78 10.22 7.37
CA TYR A 208 6.06 10.11 8.05
C TYR A 208 6.75 8.77 7.81
N LEU A 209 8.08 8.81 7.86
CA LEU A 209 8.97 7.66 7.84
C LEU A 209 9.65 7.53 9.20
N VAL A 210 9.46 6.40 9.86
CA VAL A 210 10.17 6.08 11.09
C VAL A 210 11.32 5.13 10.78
N LEU A 211 12.51 5.49 11.23
CA LEU A 211 13.72 4.68 11.14
C LEU A 211 13.96 4.01 12.50
N TYR A 212 14.17 2.70 12.49
CA TYR A 212 14.48 1.92 13.67
C TYR A 212 15.82 1.17 13.55
N ASP A 213 16.50 1.04 14.68
CA ASP A 213 17.67 0.20 14.87
C ASP A 213 17.23 -1.15 15.44
N GLY A 214 17.16 -2.17 14.59
CA GLY A 214 16.63 -3.49 14.90
C GLY A 214 15.47 -3.92 14.00
N TRP A 215 14.98 -5.15 14.19
CA TRP A 215 14.03 -5.79 13.26
C TRP A 215 12.56 -5.43 13.50
N TYR A 216 12.12 -5.32 14.75
CA TYR A 216 10.70 -5.22 15.09
C TYR A 216 10.36 -3.84 15.69
N PRO A 217 9.65 -2.96 14.93
CA PRO A 217 9.14 -1.70 15.45
C PRO A 217 8.28 -1.90 16.71
N GLY A 218 8.57 -1.16 17.78
CA GLY A 218 7.77 -1.16 19.02
C GLY A 218 8.08 -2.28 20.02
N GLU A 219 9.01 -3.18 19.69
CA GLU A 219 9.56 -4.17 20.63
C GLU A 219 11.02 -3.82 20.96
N ASP A 220 11.98 -4.55 20.40
CA ASP A 220 13.41 -4.39 20.67
C ASP A 220 14.08 -3.31 19.81
N ALA A 221 13.41 -2.78 18.78
CA ALA A 221 14.00 -1.82 17.85
C ALA A 221 13.90 -0.37 18.35
N LEU A 222 15.05 0.30 18.49
CA LEU A 222 15.11 1.70 18.96
C LEU A 222 14.78 2.68 17.83
N VAL A 223 14.02 3.74 18.11
CA VAL A 223 13.74 4.79 17.13
C VAL A 223 14.99 5.63 16.90
N ILE A 224 15.52 5.61 15.68
CA ILE A 224 16.61 6.48 15.22
C ILE A 224 16.06 7.86 14.88
N ALA A 225 14.98 7.89 14.10
CA ALA A 225 14.36 9.13 13.65
C ALA A 225 12.88 8.94 13.29
N ASN A 226 12.09 9.99 13.49
CA ASN A 226 10.74 10.12 12.94
C ASN A 226 10.74 11.32 11.98
N LEU A 227 10.67 11.02 10.69
CA LEU A 227 10.89 11.98 9.62
C LEU A 227 9.57 12.29 8.93
N THR A 228 9.14 13.55 8.99
CA THR A 228 8.05 14.09 8.15
C THR A 228 8.59 15.25 7.32
N TYR A 229 7.85 15.69 6.31
CA TYR A 229 8.19 16.94 5.63
C TYR A 229 7.86 18.13 6.56
N ASP A 230 8.87 18.93 6.89
CA ASP A 230 8.69 20.17 7.64
C ASP A 230 9.09 21.36 6.75
N PRO A 231 8.14 22.20 6.30
CA PRO A 231 8.45 23.39 5.49
C PRO A 231 9.18 24.48 6.29
N THR A 232 9.23 24.39 7.62
CA THR A 232 9.90 25.35 8.51
C THR A 232 11.31 24.90 8.92
N ASN A 233 11.59 23.60 8.84
CA ASN A 233 12.92 23.03 8.91
C ASN A 233 13.32 22.65 7.49
N ILE A 234 13.83 23.64 6.73
CA ILE A 234 14.47 23.40 5.44
C ILE A 234 15.67 22.49 5.69
N THR A 235 15.43 21.19 5.69
CA THR A 235 16.45 20.23 5.31
C THR A 235 16.15 19.87 3.87
N ASP A 236 16.56 20.78 2.98
CA ASP A 236 16.93 20.46 1.60
C ASP A 236 17.64 19.09 1.61
N ASN A 237 17.40 18.24 0.62
CA ASN A 237 18.04 16.92 0.52
C ASN A 237 19.57 17.01 0.73
N SER A 238 20.18 18.15 0.43
CA SER A 238 21.60 18.44 0.67
C SER A 238 22.04 18.58 2.14
N THR A 239 21.12 18.63 3.12
CA THR A 239 21.41 18.91 4.54
C THR A 239 20.83 17.88 5.52
N LYS A 240 20.17 16.82 5.05
CA LYS A 240 19.76 15.73 5.95
C LYS A 240 21.01 14.98 6.44
N PRO A 241 21.16 14.75 7.76
CA PRO A 241 22.26 13.95 8.26
C PRO A 241 22.10 12.50 7.79
N ASN A 242 23.21 11.77 7.74
CA ASN A 242 23.14 10.31 7.62
C ASN A 242 22.54 9.72 8.90
N PHE A 243 21.77 8.66 8.74
CA PHE A 243 21.19 7.90 9.84
C PHE A 243 21.92 6.57 9.97
N GLN A 244 22.38 6.26 11.18
CA GLN A 244 23.17 5.07 11.45
C GLN A 244 22.49 4.16 12.46
N THR A 245 22.65 2.85 12.24
CA THR A 245 22.28 1.81 13.20
C THR A 245 23.49 1.42 14.06
N THR A 246 23.22 0.81 15.21
CA THR A 246 24.21 0.09 16.03
C THR A 246 24.08 -1.42 15.84
N SER A 247 22.90 -1.91 15.45
CA SER A 247 22.69 -3.31 15.05
C SER A 247 23.01 -3.52 13.56
N ASN A 248 22.91 -4.77 13.11
CA ASN A 248 23.04 -5.12 11.71
C ASN A 248 21.75 -4.95 10.91
N VAL A 249 20.70 -4.33 11.48
CA VAL A 249 19.40 -4.21 10.83
C VAL A 249 18.86 -2.79 10.98
N MET A 250 18.56 -2.15 9.85
CA MET A 250 17.75 -0.94 9.82
C MET A 250 16.35 -1.27 9.33
N THR A 251 15.33 -0.87 10.10
CA THR A 251 13.93 -1.01 9.70
C THR A 251 13.36 0.36 9.36
N LEU A 252 12.72 0.45 8.20
CA LEU A 252 12.09 1.65 7.66
C LEU A 252 10.59 1.43 7.65
N GLN A 253 9.83 2.25 8.37
CA GLN A 253 8.37 2.20 8.41
C GLN A 253 7.77 3.49 7.86
N PHE A 254 7.27 3.45 6.62
CA PHE A 254 6.61 4.59 5.99
C PHE A 254 5.09 4.51 6.19
N ILE A 255 4.53 5.51 6.86
CA ILE A 255 3.11 5.57 7.20
C ILE A 255 2.52 6.81 6.53
N THR A 256 1.41 6.61 5.81
CA THR A 256 0.67 7.69 5.16
C THR A 256 -0.76 7.79 5.65
N ASP A 257 -1.32 9.00 5.59
CA ASP A 257 -2.68 9.31 6.00
C ASP A 257 -3.68 9.04 4.86
N ASN A 258 -4.93 9.50 5.01
CA ASN A 258 -5.99 9.21 4.05
C ASN A 258 -6.06 10.14 2.83
N SER A 259 -5.17 11.12 2.70
CA SER A 259 -5.23 12.17 1.70
C SER A 259 -3.85 12.55 1.15
N VAL A 260 -3.83 13.49 0.19
CA VAL A 260 -2.64 14.17 -0.36
C VAL A 260 -1.40 13.29 -0.58
N GLN A 261 -1.30 12.71 -1.78
CA GLN A 261 -0.07 12.03 -2.17
C GLN A 261 1.06 13.01 -2.57
N ARG A 262 2.29 12.53 -2.43
CA ARG A 262 3.51 13.14 -2.97
C ARG A 262 4.38 12.07 -3.64
N THR A 263 5.47 12.48 -4.28
CA THR A 263 6.38 11.54 -4.98
C THR A 263 7.17 10.63 -4.03
N GLY A 264 7.15 10.87 -2.72
CA GLY A 264 7.76 10.01 -1.72
C GLY A 264 9.25 10.27 -1.49
N TRP A 265 10.00 9.23 -1.17
CA TRP A 265 11.41 9.32 -0.80
C TRP A 265 12.26 8.24 -1.45
N HIS A 266 13.53 8.54 -1.66
CA HIS A 266 14.56 7.61 -2.10
C HIS A 266 15.82 7.86 -1.26
N ALA A 267 16.52 6.78 -0.95
CA ALA A 267 17.71 6.81 -0.14
C ALA A 267 18.74 5.77 -0.61
N ASN A 268 20.00 6.10 -0.40
CA ASN A 268 21.13 5.21 -0.59
C ASN A 268 21.61 4.74 0.78
N TYR A 269 21.95 3.47 0.90
CA TYR A 269 22.56 2.92 2.12
C TYR A 269 23.94 2.33 1.83
N THR A 270 24.79 2.35 2.85
CA THR A 270 26.09 1.67 2.88
C THR A 270 26.18 0.81 4.14
N LEU A 271 26.83 -0.35 4.03
CA LEU A 271 27.10 -1.26 5.13
C LEU A 271 28.54 -1.03 5.62
N LEU A 272 28.68 -0.49 6.82
CA LEU A 272 29.96 -0.14 7.43
C LEU A 272 30.37 -1.21 8.43
N VAL A 273 31.68 -1.41 8.61
CA VAL A 273 32.25 -2.22 9.69
C VAL A 273 32.79 -1.29 10.77
N GLU A 274 32.68 -1.71 12.03
CA GLU A 274 33.36 -1.00 13.11
C GLU A 274 34.88 -1.24 12.98
N PHE A 275 35.63 -0.19 12.65
CA PHE A 275 37.09 -0.28 12.70
C PHE A 275 37.52 -0.23 14.16
N ALA A 276 37.92 -1.38 14.72
CA ALA A 276 38.72 -1.38 15.93
C ALA A 276 40.03 -0.65 15.62
N ILE A 277 40.16 0.59 16.10
CA ILE A 277 41.46 1.26 16.15
C ILE A 277 42.28 0.43 17.14
N ALA A 278 43.18 -0.40 16.61
CA ALA A 278 44.26 -0.95 17.40
C ALA A 278 45.15 0.22 17.85
N LEU A 279 44.83 0.79 19.00
CA LEU A 279 45.74 1.67 19.73
C LEU A 279 46.91 0.77 20.18
N ASN A 280 48.06 0.97 19.54
CA ASN A 280 49.33 0.36 19.91
C ASN A 280 50.22 1.44 20.51
#